data_AF-G1RJH2-F1
#
_entry.id   AF-G1RJH2-F1
#
_cell.length_a   1.000
_cell.length_b   1.000
_cell.length_c   1.000
_cell.angle_alpha   90.00
_cell.angle_beta   90.00
_cell.angle_gamma   90.00
#
_symmetry.space_group_name_H-M   'P 1'
#
loop_
_entity.id
_entity.type
_entity.pdbx_description
1 polymer ?
#
loop_
_entity_poly.entity_id
_entity_poly.type
_entity_poly.pdbx_seq_one_letter_code
_entity_poly.pdbx_strand_id
1 'polypeptide(L)'
;MPKGGRKGGHKGRARQYTSPEEIDAQLQAEKQKARQKRKGVEGLIDIENPNRVAQTTKKVTQLDLDGPKELSRREREEIEKQKAKERYMKMHLAGKTEQAKADLARLAIIRKQREEAARKKEEERKAKDDATLSGKRMQSLSLNK
;
A
#
# COMPACT_ATOMS: atom_id res chain seq x y z
N MET A 1 9.29 40.25 40.52
CA MET A 1 8.26 39.55 39.71
C MET A 1 7.97 40.39 38.47
N PRO A 2 8.31 39.95 37.23
CA PRO A 2 7.99 40.73 36.04
C PRO A 2 6.59 40.37 35.49
N LYS A 3 5.83 41.39 35.11
CA LYS A 3 4.44 41.31 34.66
C LYS A 3 4.34 40.68 33.26
N GLY A 4 3.33 39.81 33.08
CA GLY A 4 3.12 39.00 31.87
C GLY A 4 2.92 39.79 30.58
N GLY A 5 3.69 39.45 29.55
CA GLY A 5 3.52 39.94 28.19
C GLY A 5 2.36 39.24 27.48
N ARG A 6 1.33 39.99 27.10
CA ARG A 6 0.27 39.53 26.19
C ARG A 6 0.86 39.31 24.79
N LYS A 7 1.13 38.06 24.42
CA LYS A 7 1.38 37.67 23.02
C LYS A 7 0.03 37.68 22.29
N GLY A 8 -0.30 38.82 21.67
CA GLY A 8 -1.46 38.95 20.79
C GLY A 8 -1.34 37.97 19.62
N GLY A 9 -2.21 36.96 19.57
CA GLY A 9 -2.22 35.98 18.51
C GLY A 9 -2.61 36.61 17.17
N HIS A 10 -1.80 36.38 16.14
CA HIS A 10 -2.12 36.71 14.73
C HIS A 10 -3.23 35.80 14.14
N LYS A 11 -4.24 35.44 14.93
CA LYS A 11 -5.38 34.64 14.49
C LYS A 11 -6.53 35.59 14.19
N GLY A 12 -6.58 36.14 12.98
CA GLY A 12 -7.69 37.02 12.58
C GLY A 12 -7.37 38.09 11.54
N ARG A 13 -6.18 38.12 10.93
CA ARG A 13 -5.97 39.03 9.80
C ARG A 13 -6.85 38.56 8.63
N ALA A 14 -7.91 39.31 8.34
CA ALA A 14 -8.79 39.10 7.20
C ALA A 14 -7.93 38.86 5.95
N ARG A 15 -8.23 37.77 5.21
CA ARG A 15 -7.56 37.47 3.95
C ARG A 15 -7.98 38.57 2.97
N GLN A 16 -7.09 39.52 2.73
CA GLN A 16 -7.24 40.48 1.65
C GLN A 16 -7.13 39.68 0.35
N TYR A 17 -8.22 39.55 -0.39
CA TYR A 17 -8.17 39.09 -1.76
C TYR A 17 -7.60 40.26 -2.57
N THR A 18 -6.38 40.10 -3.07
CA THR A 18 -5.77 41.08 -3.98
C THR A 18 -6.70 41.24 -5.17
N SER A 19 -7.12 42.47 -5.45
CA SER A 19 -7.96 42.77 -6.61
C SER A 19 -7.20 42.40 -7.90
N PRO A 20 -7.90 42.05 -9.00
CA PRO A 20 -7.25 41.74 -10.27
C PRO A 20 -6.29 42.86 -10.73
N GLU A 21 -6.65 44.12 -10.52
CA GLU A 21 -5.82 45.28 -10.83
C GLU A 21 -4.56 45.35 -9.95
N GLU A 22 -4.64 45.00 -8.67
CA GLU A 22 -3.47 44.96 -7.78
C GLU A 22 -2.51 43.83 -8.16
N ILE A 23 -3.02 42.68 -8.62
CA ILE A 23 -2.19 41.56 -9.11
C ILE A 23 -1.43 42.01 -10.36
N ASP A 24 -2.10 42.66 -11.30
CA ASP A 24 -1.48 43.18 -12.51
C ASP A 24 -0.45 44.28 -12.19
N ALA A 25 -0.75 45.18 -11.26
CA ALA A 25 0.19 46.20 -10.80
C ALA A 25 1.43 45.58 -10.14
N GLN A 26 1.26 44.56 -9.29
CA GLN A 26 2.37 43.82 -8.69
C GLN A 26 3.22 43.11 -9.75
N LEU A 27 2.59 42.50 -10.76
CA LEU A 27 3.28 41.85 -11.86
C LEU A 27 4.08 42.86 -12.70
N GLN A 28 3.52 44.05 -12.95
CA GLN A 28 4.22 45.13 -13.65
C GLN A 28 5.39 45.67 -12.84
N ALA A 29 5.21 45.87 -11.54
CA ALA A 29 6.29 46.29 -10.63
C ALA A 29 7.42 45.26 -10.56
N GLU A 30 7.08 43.96 -10.51
CA GLU A 30 8.06 42.86 -10.53
C GLU A 30 8.81 42.82 -11.87
N LYS A 31 8.13 42.99 -13.00
CA LYS A 31 8.75 43.08 -14.33
C LYS A 31 9.68 44.28 -14.46
N GLN A 32 9.30 45.44 -13.93
CA GLN A 32 10.16 46.63 -13.92
C GLN A 32 11.40 46.42 -13.05
N LYS A 33 11.25 45.80 -11.87
CA LYS A 33 12.36 45.43 -10.98
C LYS A 33 13.27 44.38 -11.60
N ALA A 34 12.72 43.39 -12.29
CA ALA A 34 13.49 42.38 -13.02
C ALA A 34 14.26 42.99 -14.21
N ARG A 35 13.65 43.94 -14.93
CA ARG A 35 14.33 44.72 -15.97
C ARG A 35 15.47 45.56 -15.40
N GLN A 36 15.26 46.22 -14.25
CA GLN A 36 16.32 46.97 -13.57
C GLN A 36 17.48 46.08 -13.13
N LYS A 37 17.21 44.86 -12.66
CA LYS A 37 18.23 43.87 -12.27
C LYS A 37 19.00 43.25 -13.43
N ARG A 38 18.50 43.35 -14.67
CA ARG A 38 19.15 42.82 -15.88
C ARG A 38 19.83 43.91 -16.72
N LYS A 39 20.03 45.11 -16.17
CA LYS A 39 20.72 46.20 -16.88
C LYS A 39 22.23 45.96 -16.87
N GLY A 40 22.88 46.16 -18.02
CA GLY A 40 24.33 46.00 -18.17
C GLY A 40 24.74 44.69 -18.84
N VAL A 41 26.02 44.33 -18.73
CA VAL A 41 26.65 43.16 -19.39
C VAL A 41 26.03 41.83 -18.93
N GLU A 42 25.50 41.76 -17.70
CA GLU A 42 24.85 40.57 -17.13
C GLU A 42 23.61 40.09 -17.92
N GLY A 43 22.97 40.97 -18.70
CA GLY A 43 21.85 40.60 -19.56
C GLY A 43 22.24 40.04 -20.93
N LEU A 44 23.54 40.16 -21.30
CA LEU A 44 24.09 39.74 -22.59
C LEU A 44 24.78 38.37 -22.51
N ILE A 45 25.09 37.88 -21.30
CA ILE A 45 25.70 36.57 -21.09
C ILE A 45 24.61 35.50 -21.17
N ASP A 46 24.67 34.66 -22.19
CA ASP A 46 23.79 33.51 -22.35
C ASP A 46 24.10 32.44 -21.30
N ILE A 47 23.10 32.10 -20.48
CA ILE A 47 23.26 31.08 -19.42
C ILE A 47 23.01 29.70 -20.03
N GLU A 48 24.06 29.04 -20.49
CA GLU A 48 24.08 27.67 -21.05
C GLU A 48 23.95 26.57 -19.97
N ASN A 49 23.12 26.77 -18.96
CA ASN A 49 22.88 25.72 -17.98
C ASN A 49 21.74 24.81 -18.49
N PRO A 50 22.02 23.53 -18.83
CA PRO A 50 21.02 22.61 -19.36
C PRO A 50 19.89 22.29 -18.36
N ASN A 51 20.11 22.52 -17.07
CA ASN A 51 19.09 22.38 -16.02
C ASN A 51 18.40 23.71 -15.67
N ARG A 52 18.66 24.80 -16.40
CA ARG A 52 18.05 26.11 -16.13
C ARG A 52 16.61 26.14 -16.63
N VAL A 53 15.67 26.01 -15.68
CA VAL A 53 14.25 26.20 -15.95
C VAL A 53 13.94 27.70 -15.96
N ALA A 54 13.73 28.27 -17.15
CA ALA A 54 13.29 29.66 -17.29
C ALA A 54 11.84 29.80 -16.84
N GLN A 55 11.62 30.51 -15.72
CA GLN A 55 10.28 30.78 -15.21
C GLN A 55 9.57 31.76 -16.16
N THR A 56 8.62 31.24 -16.94
CA THR A 56 7.72 32.03 -17.78
C THR A 56 6.37 32.12 -17.07
N THR A 57 5.83 33.33 -16.93
CA THR A 57 4.51 33.53 -16.31
C THR A 57 3.42 33.17 -17.31
N LYS A 58 2.96 31.91 -17.26
CA LYS A 58 1.78 31.47 -18.03
C LYS A 58 0.51 31.99 -17.37
N LYS A 59 -0.43 32.46 -18.19
CA LYS A 59 -1.76 32.86 -17.72
C LYS A 59 -2.53 31.61 -17.31
N VAL A 60 -3.33 31.71 -16.24
CA VAL A 60 -4.13 30.59 -15.68
C VAL A 60 -5.03 29.94 -16.73
N THR A 61 -5.51 30.71 -17.71
CA THR A 61 -6.35 30.23 -18.82
C THR A 61 -5.62 29.38 -19.86
N GLN A 62 -4.29 29.29 -19.82
CA GLN A 62 -3.45 28.52 -20.74
C GLN A 62 -2.81 27.29 -20.06
N LEU A 63 -3.27 26.92 -18.87
CA LEU A 63 -2.84 25.69 -18.20
C LEU A 63 -3.72 24.54 -18.69
N ASP A 64 -3.15 23.64 -19.51
CA ASP A 64 -3.81 22.39 -19.91
C ASP A 64 -3.90 21.46 -18.69
N LEU A 65 -5.09 21.38 -18.09
CA LEU A 65 -5.40 20.52 -16.94
C LEU A 65 -5.79 19.08 -17.33
N ASP A 66 -5.87 18.80 -18.64
CA ASP A 66 -6.33 17.52 -19.21
C ASP A 66 -5.21 16.49 -19.47
N GLY A 67 -3.97 16.78 -19.08
CA GLY A 67 -2.88 15.81 -19.10
C GLY A 67 -3.04 14.75 -18.00
N PRO A 68 -2.67 13.47 -18.22
CA PRO A 68 -2.72 12.45 -17.18
C PRO A 68 -1.91 12.95 -15.98
N LYS A 69 -2.61 13.11 -14.85
CA LYS A 69 -2.04 13.60 -13.60
C LYS A 69 -0.88 12.71 -13.22
N GLU A 70 0.34 13.18 -13.50
CA GLU A 70 1.56 12.51 -13.08
C GLU A 70 1.54 12.47 -11.56
N LEU A 71 1.14 11.31 -11.03
CA LEU A 71 1.05 11.07 -9.60
C LEU A 71 2.36 11.51 -8.96
N SER A 72 2.23 12.36 -7.93
CA SER A 72 3.36 12.90 -7.19
C SER A 72 4.28 11.75 -6.75
N ARG A 73 5.59 11.97 -6.61
CA ARG A 73 6.54 10.93 -6.11
C ARG A 73 5.97 10.18 -4.90
N ARG A 74 5.26 10.91 -4.03
CA ARG A 74 4.58 10.40 -2.84
C ARG A 74 3.43 9.43 -3.14
N GLU A 75 2.62 9.73 -4.15
CA GLU A 75 1.49 8.89 -4.56
C GLU A 75 1.98 7.63 -5.30
N ARG A 76 3.09 7.71 -6.04
CA ARG A 76 3.71 6.54 -6.69
C ARG A 76 4.23 5.53 -5.65
N GLU A 77 4.94 6.01 -4.63
CA GLU A 77 5.44 5.16 -3.54
C GLU A 77 4.32 4.54 -2.70
N GLU A 78 3.23 5.27 -2.44
CA GLU A 78 2.08 4.74 -1.71
C GLU A 78 1.34 3.65 -2.49
N ILE A 79 1.16 3.83 -3.80
CA ILE A 79 0.54 2.81 -4.66
C ILE A 79 1.43 1.58 -4.76
N GLU A 80 2.75 1.75 -4.88
CA GLU A 80 3.67 0.63 -4.92
C GLU A 80 3.67 -0.14 -3.59
N LYS A 81 3.64 0.58 -2.46
CA LYS A 81 3.52 -0.03 -1.13
C LYS A 81 2.21 -0.80 -0.96
N GLN A 82 1.10 -0.28 -1.49
CA GLN A 82 -0.18 -0.98 -1.50
C GLN A 82 -0.11 -2.24 -2.38
N LYS A 83 0.38 -2.12 -3.61
CA LYS A 83 0.55 -3.25 -4.54
C LYS A 83 1.49 -4.33 -3.98
N ALA A 84 2.55 -3.95 -3.29
CA ALA A 84 3.48 -4.88 -2.65
C ALA A 84 2.80 -5.65 -1.51
N LYS A 85 2.01 -4.97 -0.67
CA LYS A 85 1.21 -5.61 0.38
C LYS A 85 0.16 -6.54 -0.22
N GLU A 86 -0.57 -6.11 -1.23
CA GLU A 86 -1.56 -6.94 -1.93
C GLU A 86 -0.92 -8.17 -2.57
N ARG A 87 0.24 -8.01 -3.21
CA ARG A 87 0.99 -9.13 -3.78
C ARG A 87 1.43 -10.11 -2.69
N TYR A 88 1.92 -9.61 -1.55
CA TYR A 88 2.28 -10.45 -0.42
C TYR A 88 1.06 -11.21 0.12
N MET A 89 -0.05 -10.51 0.36
CA MET A 89 -1.30 -11.13 0.84
C MET A 89 -1.83 -12.16 -0.16
N LYS A 90 -1.80 -11.86 -1.46
CA LYS A 90 -2.21 -12.78 -2.51
C LYS A 90 -1.32 -14.03 -2.55
N MET A 91 -0.01 -13.87 -2.42
CA MET A 91 0.92 -15.01 -2.34
C MET A 91 0.72 -15.83 -1.05
N HIS A 92 0.39 -15.17 0.06
CA HIS A 92 0.13 -15.84 1.34
C HIS A 92 -1.16 -16.65 1.29
N LEU A 93 -2.26 -16.06 0.80
CA LEU A 93 -3.52 -16.76 0.58
C LEU A 93 -3.40 -17.92 -0.41
N ALA A 94 -2.56 -17.76 -1.44
CA ALA A 94 -2.25 -18.84 -2.38
C ALA A 94 -1.37 -19.94 -1.78
N GLY A 95 -0.98 -19.86 -0.51
CA GLY A 95 -0.12 -20.85 0.13
C GLY A 95 1.32 -20.84 -0.38
N LYS A 96 1.76 -19.75 -1.03
CA LYS A 96 3.11 -19.68 -1.64
C LYS A 96 4.16 -19.12 -0.70
N THR A 97 3.76 -18.39 0.34
CA THR A 97 4.67 -17.96 1.41
C THR A 97 5.10 -19.15 2.25
N GLU A 98 6.31 -19.09 2.81
CA GLU A 98 6.87 -20.19 3.61
C GLU A 98 6.01 -20.50 4.85
N GLN A 99 5.45 -19.48 5.49
CA GLN A 99 4.49 -19.63 6.58
C GLN A 99 3.23 -20.40 6.15
N ALA A 100 2.58 -19.99 5.05
CA ALA A 100 1.36 -20.65 4.60
C ALA A 100 1.63 -22.08 4.12
N LYS A 101 2.79 -22.34 3.52
CA LYS A 101 3.24 -23.72 3.20
C LYS A 101 3.41 -24.57 4.45
N ALA A 102 4.03 -24.02 5.50
CA ALA A 102 4.22 -24.73 6.76
C ALA A 102 2.86 -25.05 7.43
N ASP A 103 1.94 -24.10 7.45
CA ASP A 103 0.59 -24.32 8.00
C ASP A 103 -0.19 -25.36 7.19
N LEU A 104 -0.13 -25.32 5.85
CA LEU A 104 -0.74 -26.33 5.00
C LEU A 104 -0.11 -27.72 5.20
N ALA A 105 1.22 -27.80 5.35
CA ALA A 105 1.92 -29.04 5.64
C ALA A 105 1.50 -29.60 7.01
N ARG A 106 1.39 -28.74 8.03
CA ARG A 106 0.92 -29.12 9.36
C ARG A 106 -0.52 -29.66 9.30
N LEU A 107 -1.41 -28.99 8.56
CA LEU A 107 -2.78 -29.46 8.37
C LEU A 107 -2.83 -30.80 7.61
N ALA A 108 -1.97 -31.00 6.61
CA ALA A 108 -1.86 -32.26 5.89
C ALA A 108 -1.41 -33.42 6.80
N ILE A 109 -0.44 -33.18 7.69
CA ILE A 109 -0.01 -34.15 8.69
C ILE A 109 -1.17 -34.53 9.61
N ILE A 110 -1.94 -33.55 10.11
CA ILE A 110 -3.10 -33.82 10.97
C ILE A 110 -4.17 -34.62 10.21
N ARG A 111 -4.45 -34.27 8.95
CA ARG A 111 -5.39 -35.04 8.11
C ARG A 111 -4.93 -36.49 7.95
N LYS A 112 -3.65 -36.70 7.64
CA LYS A 112 -3.07 -38.04 7.51
C LYS A 112 -3.17 -38.84 8.80
N GLN A 113 -2.82 -38.24 9.94
CA GLN A 113 -2.95 -38.90 11.25
C GLN A 113 -4.39 -39.26 11.59
N ARG A 114 -5.36 -38.39 11.24
CA ARG A 114 -6.78 -38.68 11.46
C ARG A 114 -7.29 -39.80 10.55
N GLU A 115 -6.87 -39.81 9.28
CA GLU A 115 -7.22 -40.87 8.34
C GLU A 115 -6.60 -42.21 8.76
N GLU A 116 -5.32 -42.23 9.12
CA GLU A 116 -4.64 -43.43 9.61
C GLU A 116 -5.25 -43.95 10.91
N ALA A 117 -5.61 -43.06 11.84
CA ALA A 117 -6.30 -43.45 13.07
C ALA A 117 -7.71 -44.01 12.78
N ALA A 118 -8.45 -43.42 11.82
CA ALA A 118 -9.75 -43.92 11.41
C ALA A 118 -9.62 -45.31 10.73
N ARG A 119 -8.67 -45.48 9.81
CA ARG A 119 -8.36 -46.77 9.19
C ARG A 119 -7.96 -47.82 10.22
N LYS A 120 -7.05 -47.49 11.14
CA LYS A 120 -6.63 -48.42 12.20
C LYS A 120 -7.80 -48.83 13.09
N LYS A 121 -8.69 -47.89 13.41
CA LYS A 121 -9.91 -48.19 14.20
C LYS A 121 -10.90 -49.05 13.42
N GLU A 122 -11.03 -48.86 12.11
CA GLU A 122 -11.88 -49.69 11.25
C GLU A 122 -11.32 -51.11 11.08
N GLU A 123 -10.01 -51.24 10.87
CA GLU A 123 -9.32 -52.53 10.78
C GLU A 123 -9.40 -53.31 12.09
N GLU A 124 -9.20 -52.66 13.24
CA GLU A 124 -9.35 -53.29 14.54
C GLU A 124 -10.81 -53.73 14.79
N ARG A 125 -11.79 -52.91 14.37
CA ARG A 125 -13.20 -53.26 14.47
C ARG A 125 -13.54 -54.46 13.58
N LYS A 126 -13.09 -54.47 12.32
CA LYS A 126 -13.27 -55.60 11.40
C LYS A 126 -12.62 -56.87 11.93
N ALA A 127 -11.39 -56.80 12.44
CA ALA A 127 -10.71 -57.94 13.04
C ALA A 127 -11.46 -58.49 14.27
N LYS A 128 -12.02 -57.61 15.12
CA LYS A 128 -12.87 -58.02 16.25
C LYS A 128 -14.17 -58.66 15.77
N ASP A 129 -14.84 -58.06 14.79
CA ASP A 129 -16.09 -58.59 14.24
C ASP A 129 -15.85 -59.97 13.60
N ASP A 130 -14.78 -60.12 12.79
CA ASP A 130 -14.36 -61.40 12.20
C ASP A 130 -13.99 -62.44 13.25
N ALA A 131 -13.28 -62.05 14.32
CA ALA A 131 -12.97 -62.95 15.43
C ALA A 131 -14.23 -63.40 16.18
N THR A 132 -15.20 -62.50 16.39
CA THR A 132 -16.48 -62.86 17.03
C THR A 132 -17.34 -63.75 16.14
N LEU A 133 -17.35 -63.52 14.82
CA LEU A 133 -18.05 -64.35 13.84
C LEU A 133 -17.40 -65.73 13.73
N SER A 134 -16.07 -65.79 13.69
CA SER A 134 -15.29 -67.03 13.72
C SER A 134 -15.55 -67.82 15.01
N GLY A 135 -15.52 -67.16 16.16
CA GLY A 135 -15.84 -67.78 17.46
C GLY A 135 -17.25 -68.35 17.52
N LYS A 136 -18.27 -67.58 17.07
CA LYS A 136 -19.66 -68.07 16.96
C LYS A 136 -19.79 -69.25 15.98
N ARG A 137 -19.08 -69.20 14.85
CA ARG A 137 -19.07 -70.29 13.86
C ARG A 137 -18.46 -71.56 14.45
N MET A 138 -17.33 -71.46 15.15
CA MET A 138 -16.70 -72.60 15.83
C MET A 138 -17.60 -73.18 16.93
N GLN A 139 -18.27 -72.32 17.70
CA GLN A 139 -19.21 -72.76 18.74
C GLN A 139 -20.44 -73.47 18.14
N SER A 140 -20.98 -72.99 17.02
CA SER A 140 -22.09 -73.65 16.32
C SER A 140 -21.71 -75.01 15.73
N LEU A 141 -20.47 -75.14 15.24
CA LEU A 141 -19.93 -76.40 14.72
C LEU A 141 -19.69 -77.42 15.84
N SER A 142 -19.34 -76.97 17.06
CA SER A 142 -19.17 -77.87 18.21
C SER A 142 -20.48 -78.35 18.82
N LEU A 143 -21.59 -77.61 18.65
CA LEU A 143 -22.92 -77.97 19.18
C LEU A 143 -23.68 -78.95 18.30
N ASN A 144 -23.26 -79.12 17.04
CA ASN A 144 -23.92 -79.99 16.05
C ASN A 144 -23.19 -81.34 15.87
N LYS A 145 -22.41 -81.78 16.87
CA LYS A 145 -21.64 -83.02 16.86
C LYS A 145 -21.95 -83.83 18.12
#